data_AF-A0A2N2HU85-F1
#
_entry.id   AF-A0A2N2HU85-F1
#
_cell.length_a   1.000
_cell.length_b   1.000
_cell.length_c   1.000
_cell.angle_alpha   90.00
_cell.angle_beta   90.00
_cell.angle_gamma   90.00
#
_symmetry.space_group_name_H-M   'P 1'
#
loop_
_entity.id
_entity.type
_entity.pdbx_description
1 polymer ?
#
loop_
_entity_poly.entity_id
_entity_poly.type
_entity_poly.pdbx_seq_one_letter_code
_entity_poly.pdbx_strand_id
1 'polypeptide(L)'
;MRWYQNVPCVVLLSLVGAFACESEDPEASQGNVGGASQGRICDPLPDSNLELFEDLACVPLATDYTPRDAGSENDAYPACVSDEGQYVISRASGADGISALGRVGAFEEIGVLLGFGAQKVPTPEDFVAARVIYSQDQGLESRVNRREDEHYPPLGEACQDLSLEEQLANADRCVGAAKIRPLLLDAFQQGAQGKGDATVHVATIESALLWFLYVSMHKEVTSATTAKDDIDSVWAKYTGGEQRDGKPIGFARYVRARSRQVHDRIFDGVLAVRCWRDLDSGDTAVNLAMRDRAQAQLDRALLKGLALIVRSRVKATHCPAAFESARILGEVLDREATVRDAAMAQTLREELAKGREGADADAVIASLDALFDCP
;
A
#
# COMPACT_ATOMS: atom_id res chain seq x y z
N MET A 1 -12.80 -6.21 -41.21
CA MET A 1 -14.15 -6.26 -41.81
C MET A 1 -14.90 -5.01 -41.39
N ARG A 2 -15.39 -4.24 -42.36
CA ARG A 2 -16.16 -3.00 -42.19
C ARG A 2 -17.49 -3.28 -41.50
N TRP A 3 -17.90 -2.41 -40.57
CA TRP A 3 -19.28 -1.94 -40.43
C TRP A 3 -19.29 -0.50 -39.93
N TYR A 4 -19.63 0.41 -40.85
CA TYR A 4 -20.15 1.74 -40.59
C TYR A 4 -21.66 1.61 -40.33
N GLN A 5 -22.22 2.37 -39.38
CA GLN A 5 -23.60 2.82 -39.49
C GLN A 5 -23.80 4.16 -38.75
N ASN A 6 -24.09 5.18 -39.56
CA ASN A 6 -24.56 6.51 -39.19
C ASN A 6 -26.04 6.47 -38.82
N VAL A 7 -26.49 7.20 -37.80
CA VAL A 7 -27.88 7.70 -37.63
C VAL A 7 -27.83 9.04 -36.85
N PRO A 8 -28.70 10.02 -37.14
CA PRO A 8 -28.32 11.43 -37.24
C PRO A 8 -28.73 12.35 -36.08
N CYS A 9 -28.16 13.55 -36.15
CA CYS A 9 -28.47 14.77 -35.41
C CYS A 9 -29.93 15.19 -35.61
N VAL A 10 -30.68 15.38 -34.52
CA VAL A 10 -31.99 16.05 -34.50
C VAL A 10 -31.85 17.32 -33.68
N VAL A 11 -31.89 18.46 -34.39
CA VAL A 11 -32.03 19.80 -33.82
C VAL A 11 -33.52 20.00 -33.53
N LEU A 12 -33.86 20.27 -32.27
CA LEU A 12 -35.20 20.76 -31.89
C LEU A 12 -35.06 22.15 -31.27
N LEU A 13 -35.38 23.15 -32.10
CA LEU A 13 -35.62 24.54 -31.72
C LEU A 13 -36.98 24.60 -30.99
N SER A 14 -37.03 25.20 -29.80
CA SER A 14 -38.30 25.56 -29.14
C SER A 14 -38.20 26.96 -28.58
N LEU A 15 -38.94 27.86 -29.24
CA LEU A 15 -39.24 29.23 -28.84
C LEU A 15 -40.34 29.22 -27.77
N VAL A 16 -40.05 29.76 -26.59
CA VAL A 16 -41.01 30.27 -25.60
C VAL A 16 -40.32 31.51 -25.02
N GLY A 17 -40.79 32.75 -25.20
CA GLY A 17 -42.09 33.26 -24.81
C GLY A 17 -41.89 34.06 -23.52
N ALA A 18 -41.51 35.34 -23.66
CA ALA A 18 -41.21 36.24 -22.56
C ALA A 18 -42.45 36.54 -21.71
N PHE A 19 -42.34 36.32 -20.40
CA PHE A 19 -43.17 36.96 -19.39
C PHE A 19 -42.24 37.64 -18.39
N ALA A 20 -42.37 38.97 -18.32
CA ALA A 20 -41.77 39.79 -17.29
C ALA A 20 -42.59 39.66 -16.01
N CYS A 21 -41.95 39.21 -14.93
CA CYS A 21 -42.37 39.50 -13.56
C CYS A 21 -41.18 40.13 -12.86
N GLU A 22 -41.31 41.42 -12.60
CA GLU A 22 -40.42 42.23 -11.79
C GLU A 22 -40.75 41.94 -10.32
N SER A 23 -39.80 41.32 -9.62
CA SER A 23 -39.81 41.22 -8.16
C SER A 23 -38.38 41.45 -7.68
N GLU A 24 -38.21 42.46 -6.82
CA GLU A 24 -36.94 42.82 -6.19
C GLU A 24 -36.36 41.60 -5.45
N ASP A 25 -35.24 41.09 -5.95
CA ASP A 25 -34.45 40.08 -5.25
C ASP A 25 -33.86 40.70 -3.97
N PRO A 26 -34.08 40.11 -2.78
CA PRO A 26 -33.39 40.56 -1.58
C PRO A 26 -31.89 40.28 -1.73
N GLU A 27 -31.08 41.29 -1.44
CA GLU A 27 -29.62 41.18 -1.44
C GLU A 27 -29.18 39.95 -0.62
N ALA A 28 -28.41 39.07 -1.27
CA ALA A 28 -27.77 37.95 -0.63
C ALA A 28 -26.82 38.47 0.47
N SER A 29 -27.25 38.35 1.72
CA SER A 29 -26.40 38.45 2.90
C SER A 29 -25.15 37.59 2.66
N GLN A 30 -23.98 38.23 2.62
CA GLN A 30 -22.69 37.56 2.61
C GLN A 30 -22.57 36.71 3.88
N GLY A 31 -23.01 35.46 3.78
CA GLY A 31 -22.71 34.43 4.75
C GLY A 31 -21.20 34.32 4.84
N ASN A 32 -20.67 34.68 5.99
CA ASN A 32 -19.27 34.57 6.34
C ASN A 32 -18.90 33.07 6.30
N VAL A 33 -18.51 32.58 5.12
CA VAL A 33 -17.98 31.23 4.96
C VAL A 33 -16.62 31.26 5.64
N GLY A 34 -16.54 30.68 6.84
CA GLY A 34 -15.27 30.47 7.52
C GLY A 34 -14.31 29.81 6.55
N GLY A 35 -13.24 30.53 6.22
CA GLY A 35 -12.27 30.09 5.22
C GLY A 35 -11.73 28.72 5.62
N ALA A 36 -12.07 27.71 4.83
CA ALA A 36 -11.30 26.48 4.79
C ALA A 36 -9.86 26.90 4.49
N SER A 37 -8.93 26.58 5.41
CA SER A 37 -7.52 26.71 5.11
C SER A 37 -7.25 25.88 3.86
N GLN A 38 -7.05 26.54 2.72
CA GLN A 38 -6.61 25.87 1.51
C GLN A 38 -5.33 25.13 1.88
N GLY A 39 -5.39 23.79 1.91
CA GLY A 39 -4.25 22.96 2.28
C GLY A 39 -3.06 23.38 1.44
N ARG A 40 -2.02 23.96 2.06
CA ARG A 40 -0.80 24.28 1.33
C ARG A 40 -0.14 22.94 1.03
N ILE A 41 0.36 22.76 -0.20
CA ILE A 41 1.28 21.66 -0.50
C ILE A 41 2.45 21.82 0.44
N CYS A 42 2.44 21.03 1.49
CA CYS A 42 3.60 20.81 2.30
C CYS A 42 4.32 19.65 1.63
N ASP A 43 5.44 19.94 0.99
CA ASP A 43 6.19 18.97 0.20
C ASP A 43 6.89 17.97 1.14
N PRO A 44 6.39 16.73 1.29
CA PRO A 44 6.95 15.76 2.20
C PRO A 44 8.09 15.05 1.46
N LEU A 45 9.09 15.81 0.99
CA LEU A 45 10.19 15.38 0.12
C LEU A 45 9.71 14.51 -1.05
N PRO A 46 9.64 15.03 -2.29
CA PRO A 46 9.17 14.23 -3.41
C PRO A 46 10.12 13.03 -3.56
N ASP A 47 9.58 11.86 -3.92
CA ASP A 47 10.36 10.62 -4.00
C ASP A 47 11.66 10.77 -4.85
N SER A 48 11.72 11.75 -5.76
CA SER A 48 12.90 12.08 -6.57
C SER A 48 14.05 12.76 -5.82
N ASN A 49 13.82 13.30 -4.62
CA ASN A 49 14.79 14.09 -3.84
C ASN A 49 15.13 13.42 -2.50
N LEU A 50 14.81 12.13 -2.34
CA LEU A 50 15.17 11.38 -1.15
C LEU A 50 16.65 10.95 -1.22
N GLU A 51 17.36 11.14 -0.12
CA GLU A 51 18.67 10.52 0.05
C GLU A 51 18.50 9.00 0.07
N LEU A 52 19.19 8.31 -0.84
CA LEU A 52 19.21 6.85 -0.86
C LEU A 52 19.88 6.33 0.40
N PHE A 53 19.20 5.43 1.08
CA PHE A 53 19.74 4.65 2.18
C PHE A 53 20.29 3.33 1.61
N GLU A 54 21.61 3.24 1.51
CA GLU A 54 22.30 2.03 1.07
C GLU A 54 23.21 1.58 2.22
N ASP A 55 23.01 0.36 2.70
CA ASP A 55 23.90 -0.28 3.67
C ASP A 55 24.72 -1.34 2.95
N LEU A 56 25.85 -0.93 2.37
CA LEU A 56 26.71 -1.83 1.61
C LEU A 56 27.32 -2.96 2.47
N ALA A 57 27.23 -2.88 3.80
CA ALA A 57 27.66 -3.95 4.70
C ALA A 57 26.55 -5.00 4.96
N CYS A 58 25.31 -4.69 4.59
CA CYS A 58 24.19 -5.62 4.74
C CYS A 58 24.35 -6.82 3.79
N VAL A 59 24.42 -8.02 4.38
CA VAL A 59 24.57 -9.29 3.69
C VAL A 59 23.30 -10.15 3.88
N PRO A 60 22.89 -10.91 2.85
CA PRO A 60 21.79 -11.87 2.97
C PRO A 60 22.10 -12.91 4.05
N LEU A 61 21.06 -13.47 4.69
CA LEU A 61 21.25 -14.64 5.54
C LEU A 61 21.69 -15.83 4.69
N ALA A 62 22.43 -16.77 5.29
CA ALA A 62 22.88 -18.00 4.60
C ALA A 62 21.72 -18.87 4.08
N THR A 63 20.51 -18.66 4.58
CA THR A 63 19.29 -19.36 4.16
C THR A 63 18.48 -18.59 3.11
N ASP A 64 18.86 -17.36 2.79
CA ASP A 64 18.11 -16.54 1.86
C ASP A 64 18.39 -16.96 0.43
N TYR A 65 17.37 -16.85 -0.41
CA TYR A 65 17.49 -16.97 -1.86
C TYR A 65 18.25 -15.75 -2.41
N THR A 66 19.31 -16.00 -3.17
CA THR A 66 20.20 -14.97 -3.72
C THR A 66 20.47 -15.22 -5.20
N PRO A 67 19.47 -15.05 -6.07
CA PRO A 67 19.60 -15.37 -7.51
C PRO A 67 20.59 -14.46 -8.24
N ARG A 68 20.97 -13.34 -7.61
CA ARG A 68 21.97 -12.41 -8.14
C ARG A 68 23.41 -12.88 -7.87
N ASP A 69 23.61 -13.78 -6.91
CA ASP A 69 24.92 -14.38 -6.64
C ASP A 69 25.02 -15.71 -7.39
N ALA A 70 25.79 -15.70 -8.48
CA ALA A 70 26.05 -16.87 -9.33
C ALA A 70 24.78 -17.66 -9.74
N GLY A 71 23.64 -17.00 -9.94
CA GLY A 71 22.40 -17.67 -10.34
C GLY A 71 21.88 -18.67 -9.29
N SER A 72 21.97 -18.30 -8.00
CA SER A 72 21.60 -19.14 -6.85
C SER A 72 22.54 -20.34 -6.61
N GLU A 73 23.66 -20.48 -7.34
CA GLU A 73 24.59 -21.62 -7.16
C GLU A 73 25.17 -21.72 -5.74
N ASN A 74 25.18 -20.62 -4.99
CA ASN A 74 25.79 -20.52 -3.66
C ASN A 74 24.78 -20.50 -2.51
N ASP A 75 23.48 -20.53 -2.79
CA ASP A 75 22.45 -20.49 -1.75
C ASP A 75 21.87 -21.89 -1.43
N ALA A 76 20.91 -21.91 -0.51
CA ALA A 76 20.30 -23.16 -0.02
C ALA A 76 19.11 -23.65 -0.85
N TYR A 77 18.75 -22.98 -1.94
CA TYR A 77 17.61 -23.32 -2.78
C TYR A 77 18.05 -24.29 -3.89
N PRO A 78 17.26 -25.35 -4.16
CA PRO A 78 17.41 -26.12 -5.39
C PRO A 78 17.14 -25.24 -6.61
N ALA A 79 17.78 -25.57 -7.74
CA ALA A 79 17.58 -24.86 -9.00
C ALA A 79 16.10 -24.82 -9.40
N CYS A 80 15.63 -23.64 -9.82
CA CYS A 80 14.24 -23.38 -10.13
C CYS A 80 14.10 -22.28 -11.21
N VAL A 81 12.87 -22.08 -11.67
CA VAL A 81 12.51 -21.07 -12.67
C VAL A 81 12.99 -19.63 -12.38
N SER A 82 13.29 -19.28 -11.13
CA SER A 82 13.64 -17.92 -10.72
C SER A 82 15.15 -17.64 -10.68
N ASP A 83 16.01 -18.61 -11.03
CA ASP A 83 17.47 -18.48 -10.93
C ASP A 83 18.04 -17.44 -11.92
N GLU A 84 17.34 -17.16 -13.02
CA GLU A 84 17.70 -16.09 -13.96
C GLU A 84 17.45 -14.68 -13.40
N GLY A 85 16.97 -14.56 -12.15
CA GLY A 85 16.73 -13.29 -11.48
C GLY A 85 15.51 -12.52 -12.01
N GLN A 86 14.69 -13.16 -12.84
CA GLN A 86 13.46 -12.61 -13.42
C GLN A 86 12.23 -13.33 -12.86
N TYR A 87 11.12 -12.59 -12.71
CA TYR A 87 9.86 -13.18 -12.31
C TYR A 87 9.20 -13.87 -13.51
N VAL A 88 8.81 -15.14 -13.34
CA VAL A 88 8.10 -15.93 -14.35
C VAL A 88 6.69 -16.22 -13.87
N ILE A 89 5.72 -15.70 -14.61
CA ILE A 89 4.28 -15.88 -14.32
C ILE A 89 3.94 -17.37 -14.31
N SER A 90 3.28 -17.82 -13.24
CA SER A 90 2.90 -19.23 -13.10
C SER A 90 1.63 -19.60 -13.86
N ARG A 91 0.71 -18.65 -14.03
CA ARG A 91 -0.59 -18.90 -14.64
C ARG A 91 -0.51 -18.97 -16.17
N ALA A 92 -1.21 -19.95 -16.74
CA ALA A 92 -1.32 -20.12 -18.20
C ALA A 92 -2.01 -18.94 -18.91
N SER A 93 -2.92 -18.23 -18.23
CA SER A 93 -3.58 -17.03 -18.78
C SER A 93 -2.66 -15.81 -18.88
N GLY A 94 -1.40 -15.92 -18.45
CA GLY A 94 -0.49 -14.78 -18.36
C GLY A 94 -0.99 -13.69 -17.41
N ALA A 95 -0.51 -12.46 -17.64
CA ALA A 95 -0.76 -11.32 -16.77
C ALA A 95 -2.24 -10.92 -16.67
N ASP A 96 -3.02 -11.10 -17.73
CA ASP A 96 -4.43 -10.67 -17.80
C ASP A 96 -5.32 -11.35 -16.75
N GLY A 97 -4.93 -12.53 -16.24
CA GLY A 97 -5.64 -13.21 -15.16
C GLY A 97 -5.33 -12.66 -13.76
N ILE A 98 -4.29 -11.86 -13.59
CA ILE A 98 -3.77 -11.45 -12.28
C ILE A 98 -4.55 -10.22 -11.78
N SER A 99 -5.69 -10.45 -11.12
CA SER A 99 -6.54 -9.37 -10.59
C SER A 99 -5.82 -8.40 -9.63
N ALA A 100 -4.68 -8.79 -9.05
CA ALA A 100 -3.85 -7.90 -8.24
C ALA A 100 -3.25 -6.74 -9.05
N LEU A 101 -2.96 -6.91 -10.34
CA LEU A 101 -2.47 -5.83 -11.21
C LEU A 101 -3.47 -4.68 -11.28
N GLY A 102 -4.75 -4.99 -11.50
CA GLY A 102 -5.82 -3.98 -11.52
C GLY A 102 -5.97 -3.22 -10.20
N ARG A 103 -5.67 -3.86 -9.05
CA ARG A 103 -5.73 -3.20 -7.73
C ARG A 103 -4.57 -2.25 -7.49
N VAL A 104 -3.37 -2.60 -7.97
CA VAL A 104 -2.23 -1.67 -7.94
C VAL A 104 -2.44 -0.53 -8.94
N GLY A 105 -3.04 -0.81 -10.10
CA GLY A 105 -3.50 0.23 -11.03
C GLY A 105 -4.49 1.20 -10.38
N ALA A 106 -5.51 0.68 -9.69
CA ALA A 106 -6.47 1.49 -8.95
C ALA A 106 -5.81 2.34 -7.84
N PHE A 107 -4.79 1.81 -7.15
CA PHE A 107 -3.99 2.59 -6.19
C PHE A 107 -3.31 3.79 -6.86
N GLU A 108 -2.69 3.60 -8.03
CA GLU A 108 -2.05 4.69 -8.76
C GLU A 108 -3.07 5.70 -9.32
N GLU A 109 -4.22 5.24 -9.84
CA GLU A 109 -5.28 6.14 -10.33
C GLU A 109 -5.86 7.01 -9.19
N ILE A 110 -6.11 6.42 -8.03
CA ILE A 110 -6.46 7.17 -6.81
C ILE A 110 -5.34 8.17 -6.47
N GLY A 111 -4.08 7.75 -6.56
CA GLY A 111 -2.93 8.60 -6.30
C GLY A 111 -2.83 9.81 -7.23
N VAL A 112 -3.16 9.65 -8.51
CA VAL A 112 -3.24 10.76 -9.48
C VAL A 112 -4.36 11.73 -9.12
N LEU A 113 -5.54 11.22 -8.75
CA LEU A 113 -6.68 12.05 -8.34
C LEU A 113 -6.45 12.77 -7.02
N LEU A 114 -5.76 12.16 -6.07
CA LEU A 114 -5.57 12.73 -4.74
C LEU A 114 -4.25 13.48 -4.58
N GLY A 115 -3.30 13.28 -5.49
CA GLY A 115 -1.96 13.87 -5.40
C GLY A 115 -1.04 13.18 -4.40
N PHE A 116 -0.98 11.85 -4.41
CA PHE A 116 -0.05 11.07 -3.55
C PHE A 116 1.38 11.60 -3.66
N GLY A 117 2.09 11.65 -2.53
CA GLY A 117 3.38 12.33 -2.44
C GLY A 117 3.30 13.86 -2.59
N ALA A 118 2.15 14.45 -2.27
CA ALA A 118 1.87 15.89 -2.34
C ALA A 118 2.08 16.53 -3.71
N GLN A 119 1.75 15.80 -4.78
CA GLN A 119 1.86 16.31 -6.15
C GLN A 119 0.81 17.39 -6.47
N LYS A 120 -0.31 17.41 -5.74
CA LYS A 120 -1.32 18.45 -5.81
C LYS A 120 -2.11 18.54 -4.50
N VAL A 121 -2.84 19.64 -4.33
CA VAL A 121 -3.90 19.75 -3.32
C VAL A 121 -5.19 19.23 -3.94
N PRO A 122 -5.81 18.16 -3.43
CA PRO A 122 -7.05 17.65 -3.99
C PRO A 122 -8.25 18.54 -3.64
N THR A 123 -9.26 18.54 -4.50
CA THR A 123 -10.58 19.14 -4.20
C THR A 123 -11.53 18.11 -3.58
N PRO A 124 -12.66 18.52 -2.98
CA PRO A 124 -13.69 17.57 -2.53
C PRO A 124 -14.17 16.62 -3.62
N GLU A 125 -14.28 17.09 -4.88
CA GLU A 125 -14.66 16.26 -6.03
C GLU A 125 -13.60 15.21 -6.36
N ASP A 126 -12.31 15.51 -6.17
CA ASP A 126 -11.24 14.52 -6.33
C ASP A 126 -11.42 13.34 -5.34
N PHE A 127 -11.84 13.60 -4.10
CA PHE A 127 -12.15 12.54 -3.12
C PHE A 127 -13.36 11.70 -3.54
N VAL A 128 -14.40 12.33 -4.08
CA VAL A 128 -15.57 11.61 -4.60
C VAL A 128 -15.16 10.71 -5.76
N ALA A 129 -14.39 11.23 -6.72
CA ALA A 129 -13.90 10.46 -7.85
C ALA A 129 -12.98 9.30 -7.42
N ALA A 130 -12.04 9.55 -6.51
CA ALA A 130 -11.17 8.51 -5.97
C ALA A 130 -11.95 7.43 -5.22
N ARG A 131 -13.02 7.80 -4.50
CA ARG A 131 -13.90 6.84 -3.82
C ARG A 131 -14.62 5.91 -4.79
N VAL A 132 -15.00 6.39 -5.98
CA VAL A 132 -15.59 5.55 -7.04
C VAL A 132 -14.60 4.48 -7.50
N ILE A 133 -13.33 4.83 -7.69
CA ILE A 133 -12.27 3.87 -8.07
C ILE A 133 -12.07 2.84 -6.96
N TYR A 134 -11.98 3.30 -5.70
CA TYR A 134 -11.81 2.42 -4.54
C TYR A 134 -12.93 1.38 -4.41
N SER A 135 -14.17 1.78 -4.70
CA SER A 135 -15.39 0.98 -4.50
C SER A 135 -15.80 0.14 -5.72
N GLN A 136 -14.96 0.06 -6.76
CA GLN A 136 -15.22 -0.84 -7.90
C GLN A 136 -15.44 -2.29 -7.44
N ASP A 137 -16.36 -2.99 -8.10
CA ASP A 137 -16.64 -4.39 -7.78
C ASP A 137 -15.37 -5.26 -7.89
N GLN A 138 -15.16 -6.13 -6.91
CA GLN A 138 -13.94 -6.92 -6.73
C GLN A 138 -12.61 -6.13 -6.66
N GLY A 139 -12.69 -4.82 -6.51
CA GLY A 139 -11.58 -3.87 -6.43
C GLY A 139 -10.89 -3.81 -5.08
N LEU A 140 -10.41 -2.62 -4.70
CA LEU A 140 -9.69 -2.40 -3.44
C LEU A 140 -10.60 -2.59 -2.23
N GLU A 141 -11.78 -1.97 -2.21
CA GLU A 141 -12.72 -2.05 -1.09
C GLU A 141 -13.07 -3.48 -0.70
N SER A 142 -13.47 -4.28 -1.69
CA SER A 142 -13.83 -5.69 -1.50
C SER A 142 -12.69 -6.49 -0.85
N ARG A 143 -11.43 -6.18 -1.19
CA ARG A 143 -10.26 -6.87 -0.61
C ARG A 143 -9.86 -6.32 0.74
N VAL A 144 -9.97 -5.01 0.97
CA VAL A 144 -9.71 -4.39 2.28
C VAL A 144 -10.69 -4.95 3.32
N ASN A 145 -11.98 -5.05 2.99
CA ASN A 145 -13.02 -5.48 3.92
C ASN A 145 -12.85 -6.91 4.47
N ARG A 146 -12.04 -7.73 3.81
CA ARG A 146 -11.76 -9.13 4.20
C ARG A 146 -10.27 -9.41 4.42
N ARG A 147 -9.43 -8.37 4.45
CA ARG A 147 -7.99 -8.57 4.58
C ARG A 147 -7.67 -8.95 6.02
N GLU A 148 -7.04 -10.10 6.15
CA GLU A 148 -6.49 -10.60 7.40
C GLU A 148 -4.96 -10.46 7.40
N ASP A 149 -4.40 -10.30 8.59
CA ASP A 149 -2.96 -10.34 8.80
C ASP A 149 -2.53 -11.75 9.27
N GLU A 150 -1.88 -12.50 8.37
CA GLU A 150 -1.47 -13.90 8.65
C GLU A 150 -0.30 -14.03 9.62
N HIS A 151 0.28 -12.93 10.08
CA HIS A 151 1.24 -12.96 11.18
C HIS A 151 0.59 -13.28 12.54
N TYR A 152 -0.72 -13.08 12.66
CA TYR A 152 -1.49 -13.46 13.85
C TYR A 152 -2.16 -14.82 13.66
N PRO A 153 -2.36 -15.60 14.73
CA PRO A 153 -3.03 -16.89 14.63
C PRO A 153 -4.39 -16.82 13.92
N PRO A 154 -4.77 -17.87 13.16
CA PRO A 154 -6.06 -17.91 12.49
C PRO A 154 -7.20 -17.97 13.51
N LEU A 155 -8.32 -17.38 13.14
CA LEU A 155 -9.58 -17.50 13.88
C LEU A 155 -10.36 -18.73 13.38
N GLY A 156 -11.39 -19.12 14.13
CA GLY A 156 -12.28 -20.23 13.73
C GLY A 156 -13.13 -19.91 12.50
N GLU A 157 -13.34 -18.63 12.21
CA GLU A 157 -14.12 -18.11 11.08
C GLU A 157 -13.35 -16.97 10.40
N ALA A 158 -13.63 -16.70 9.13
CA ALA A 158 -12.99 -15.60 8.41
C ALA A 158 -13.46 -14.25 8.97
N CYS A 159 -12.56 -13.26 9.00
CA CYS A 159 -12.87 -11.96 9.62
C CYS A 159 -14.09 -11.25 9.02
N GLN A 160 -14.37 -11.46 7.73
CA GLN A 160 -15.53 -10.88 7.05
C GLN A 160 -16.89 -11.45 7.52
N ASP A 161 -16.87 -12.63 8.12
CA ASP A 161 -18.07 -13.36 8.58
C ASP A 161 -18.34 -13.11 10.07
N LEU A 162 -17.36 -12.55 10.80
CA LEU A 162 -17.48 -12.14 12.19
C LEU A 162 -18.36 -10.89 12.35
N SER A 163 -18.97 -10.74 13.53
CA SER A 163 -19.61 -9.49 13.92
C SER A 163 -18.61 -8.35 14.05
N LEU A 164 -19.09 -7.10 14.04
CA LEU A 164 -18.22 -5.93 14.22
C LEU A 164 -17.49 -5.96 15.58
N GLU A 165 -18.16 -6.40 16.64
CA GLU A 165 -17.55 -6.51 17.97
C GLU A 165 -16.40 -7.53 17.97
N GLU A 166 -16.60 -8.69 17.34
CA GLU A 166 -15.56 -9.72 17.21
C GLU A 166 -14.40 -9.27 16.30
N GLN A 167 -14.69 -8.55 15.21
CA GLN A 167 -13.65 -7.95 14.36
C GLN A 167 -12.78 -6.98 15.16
N LEU A 168 -13.39 -6.13 16.00
CA LEU A 168 -12.67 -5.17 16.85
C LEU A 168 -11.91 -5.85 17.98
N ALA A 169 -12.47 -6.91 18.58
CA ALA A 169 -11.78 -7.72 19.59
C ALA A 169 -10.54 -8.43 19.02
N ASN A 170 -10.53 -8.71 17.72
CA ASN A 170 -9.42 -9.33 16.99
C ASN A 170 -8.80 -8.37 15.97
N ALA A 171 -8.71 -7.07 16.30
CA ALA A 171 -8.37 -6.03 15.34
C ALA A 171 -7.04 -6.23 14.60
N ASP A 172 -6.06 -6.87 15.25
CA ASP A 172 -4.76 -7.16 14.66
C ASP A 172 -4.87 -8.23 13.56
N ARG A 173 -5.60 -9.32 13.81
CA ARG A 173 -5.87 -10.36 12.80
C ARG A 173 -6.83 -9.85 11.73
N CYS A 174 -7.89 -9.16 12.12
CA CYS A 174 -8.90 -8.59 11.23
C CYS A 174 -8.55 -7.18 10.73
N VAL A 175 -7.25 -6.95 10.45
CA VAL A 175 -6.66 -5.64 10.17
C VAL A 175 -7.40 -4.84 9.11
N GLY A 176 -7.86 -5.49 8.05
CA GLY A 176 -8.56 -4.85 6.94
C GLY A 176 -9.87 -4.21 7.38
N ALA A 177 -10.69 -4.98 8.10
CA ALA A 177 -12.02 -4.57 8.53
C ALA A 177 -11.99 -3.67 9.77
N ALA A 178 -11.11 -3.96 10.73
CA ALA A 178 -11.04 -3.32 12.03
C ALA A 178 -10.19 -2.04 12.05
N LYS A 179 -9.14 -1.96 11.20
CA LYS A 179 -8.18 -0.83 11.23
C LYS A 179 -8.13 -0.05 9.92
N ILE A 180 -7.85 -0.72 8.80
CA ILE A 180 -7.64 -0.07 7.49
C ILE A 180 -8.93 0.54 6.94
N ARG A 181 -10.05 -0.21 6.97
CA ARG A 181 -11.34 0.26 6.44
C ARG A 181 -11.83 1.53 7.13
N PRO A 182 -11.88 1.62 8.48
CA PRO A 182 -12.28 2.85 9.15
C PRO A 182 -11.46 4.08 8.74
N LEU A 183 -10.13 3.94 8.64
CA LEU A 183 -9.25 5.03 8.19
C LEU A 183 -9.62 5.53 6.79
N LEU A 184 -9.83 4.60 5.85
CA LEU A 184 -10.20 4.94 4.48
C LEU A 184 -11.58 5.60 4.41
N LEU A 185 -12.58 5.03 5.08
CA LEU A 185 -13.96 5.55 5.04
C LEU A 185 -14.04 6.95 5.60
N ASP A 186 -13.43 7.21 6.77
CA ASP A 186 -13.43 8.54 7.37
C ASP A 186 -12.67 9.54 6.47
N ALA A 187 -11.46 9.22 6.02
CA ALA A 187 -10.68 10.13 5.19
C ALA A 187 -11.37 10.48 3.85
N PHE A 188 -11.97 9.50 3.16
CA PHE A 188 -12.76 9.76 1.96
C PHE A 188 -13.97 10.65 2.27
N GLN A 189 -14.70 10.36 3.35
CA GLN A 189 -15.89 11.11 3.73
C GLN A 189 -15.56 12.56 4.11
N GLN A 190 -14.55 12.78 4.95
CA GLN A 190 -14.16 14.12 5.40
C GLN A 190 -13.60 14.93 4.23
N GLY A 191 -12.75 14.32 3.39
CA GLY A 191 -12.22 14.94 2.17
C GLY A 191 -13.32 15.38 1.20
N ALA A 192 -14.30 14.49 0.93
CA ALA A 192 -15.45 14.81 0.07
C ALA A 192 -16.37 15.89 0.65
N GLN A 193 -16.36 16.11 1.97
CA GLN A 193 -17.12 17.18 2.64
C GLN A 193 -16.32 18.49 2.75
N GLY A 194 -15.06 18.52 2.30
CA GLY A 194 -14.17 19.67 2.47
C GLY A 194 -13.85 19.99 3.93
N LYS A 195 -13.91 18.98 4.82
CA LYS A 195 -13.65 19.13 6.25
C LYS A 195 -12.22 18.77 6.59
N GLY A 196 -11.59 19.53 7.48
CA GLY A 196 -10.21 19.30 7.93
C GLY A 196 -9.17 19.63 6.86
N ASP A 197 -7.94 19.13 7.05
CA ASP A 197 -6.85 19.32 6.08
C ASP A 197 -6.90 18.22 5.02
N ALA A 198 -7.17 18.61 3.78
CA ALA A 198 -7.22 17.70 2.64
C ALA A 198 -5.93 16.90 2.47
N THR A 199 -4.76 17.48 2.72
CA THR A 199 -3.47 16.79 2.56
C THR A 199 -3.26 15.69 3.60
N VAL A 200 -3.82 15.86 4.80
CA VAL A 200 -3.82 14.83 5.85
C VAL A 200 -4.72 13.67 5.44
N HIS A 201 -5.92 13.93 4.92
CA HIS A 201 -6.80 12.87 4.42
C HIS A 201 -6.18 12.06 3.29
N VAL A 202 -5.45 12.71 2.37
CA VAL A 202 -4.69 12.02 1.33
C VAL A 202 -3.63 11.11 1.94
N ALA A 203 -2.84 11.62 2.88
CA ALA A 203 -1.81 10.83 3.55
C ALA A 203 -2.39 9.63 4.30
N THR A 204 -3.57 9.79 4.92
CA THR A 204 -4.31 8.69 5.55
C THR A 204 -4.70 7.63 4.53
N ILE A 205 -5.27 8.02 3.39
CA ILE A 205 -5.67 7.08 2.32
C ILE A 205 -4.45 6.37 1.72
N GLU A 206 -3.40 7.13 1.38
CA GLU A 206 -2.15 6.61 0.83
C GLU A 206 -1.52 5.57 1.79
N SER A 207 -1.42 5.92 3.06
CA SER A 207 -0.80 5.06 4.09
C SER A 207 -1.63 3.82 4.40
N ALA A 208 -2.95 3.95 4.49
CA ALA A 208 -3.85 2.82 4.69
C ALA A 208 -3.81 1.84 3.51
N LEU A 209 -3.68 2.33 2.28
CA LEU A 209 -3.52 1.46 1.10
C LEU A 209 -2.12 0.82 1.02
N LEU A 210 -1.05 1.53 1.43
CA LEU A 210 0.28 0.94 1.57
C LEU A 210 0.31 -0.16 2.62
N TRP A 211 -0.36 0.04 3.76
CA TRP A 211 -0.57 -1.01 4.76
C TRP A 211 -1.30 -2.20 4.15
N PHE A 212 -2.40 -1.96 3.43
CA PHE A 212 -3.14 -3.02 2.74
C PHE A 212 -2.24 -3.81 1.77
N LEU A 213 -1.38 -3.15 0.99
CA LEU A 213 -0.45 -3.82 0.07
C LEU A 213 0.58 -4.66 0.82
N TYR A 214 1.15 -4.14 1.93
CA TYR A 214 2.08 -4.86 2.79
C TYR A 214 1.49 -6.19 3.31
N VAL A 215 0.39 -6.14 4.07
CA VAL A 215 -0.23 -7.36 4.64
C VAL A 215 -0.75 -8.29 3.55
N SER A 216 -1.14 -7.71 2.42
CA SER A 216 -1.61 -8.45 1.28
C SER A 216 -0.56 -9.40 0.72
N MET A 217 0.69 -8.99 0.58
CA MET A 217 1.75 -9.84 0.03
C MET A 217 1.92 -11.09 0.89
N HIS A 218 1.99 -10.92 2.21
CA HIS A 218 2.09 -12.03 3.17
C HIS A 218 0.89 -13.00 3.10
N LYS A 219 -0.33 -12.46 2.98
CA LYS A 219 -1.54 -13.27 2.77
C LYS A 219 -1.50 -14.08 1.47
N GLU A 220 -1.00 -13.52 0.38
CA GLU A 220 -0.92 -14.26 -0.89
C GLU A 220 0.12 -15.39 -0.85
N VAL A 221 1.24 -15.23 -0.12
CA VAL A 221 2.18 -16.36 0.12
C VAL A 221 1.49 -17.48 0.90
N THR A 222 0.70 -17.12 1.90
CA THR A 222 -0.03 -18.09 2.73
C THR A 222 -1.08 -18.82 1.89
N SER A 223 -1.90 -18.11 1.13
CA SER A 223 -2.96 -18.72 0.31
C SER A 223 -2.43 -19.51 -0.89
N ALA A 224 -1.23 -19.18 -1.39
CA ALA A 224 -0.53 -19.96 -2.40
C ALA A 224 -0.25 -21.42 -2.01
N THR A 225 -0.39 -21.75 -0.71
CA THR A 225 -0.37 -23.13 -0.23
C THR A 225 -1.46 -23.98 -0.89
N THR A 226 -2.66 -23.43 -1.14
CA THR A 226 -3.80 -24.16 -1.72
C THR A 226 -4.33 -23.54 -3.02
N ALA A 227 -3.93 -22.30 -3.32
CA ALA A 227 -4.29 -21.57 -4.53
C ALA A 227 -3.01 -21.13 -5.24
N LYS A 228 -2.37 -22.07 -5.97
CA LYS A 228 -1.03 -21.89 -6.55
C LYS A 228 -0.81 -20.53 -7.21
N ASP A 229 -1.78 -20.06 -7.98
CA ASP A 229 -1.67 -18.81 -8.75
C ASP A 229 -1.60 -17.53 -7.89
N ASP A 230 -1.85 -17.61 -6.57
CA ASP A 230 -1.75 -16.44 -5.69
C ASP A 230 -0.32 -15.92 -5.57
N ILE A 231 0.71 -16.72 -5.92
CA ILE A 231 2.09 -16.21 -6.00
C ILE A 231 2.27 -15.13 -7.07
N ASP A 232 1.50 -15.17 -8.16
CA ASP A 232 1.51 -14.11 -9.16
C ASP A 232 0.93 -12.81 -8.58
N SER A 233 0.04 -12.91 -7.59
CA SER A 233 -0.45 -11.76 -6.83
C SER A 233 0.60 -11.17 -5.89
N VAL A 234 1.58 -11.94 -5.40
CA VAL A 234 2.69 -11.40 -4.58
C VAL A 234 3.52 -10.42 -5.41
N TRP A 235 3.98 -10.87 -6.59
CA TRP A 235 4.73 -10.04 -7.54
C TRP A 235 3.92 -8.83 -8.00
N ALA A 236 2.67 -9.05 -8.42
CA ALA A 236 1.81 -7.96 -8.87
C ALA A 236 1.57 -6.90 -7.79
N LYS A 237 1.39 -7.28 -6.52
CA LYS A 237 1.17 -6.31 -5.44
C LYS A 237 2.44 -5.56 -5.02
N TYR A 238 3.61 -6.18 -5.15
CA TYR A 238 4.85 -5.51 -4.85
C TYR A 238 5.21 -4.50 -5.95
N THR A 239 5.40 -4.98 -7.19
CA THR A 239 5.97 -4.16 -8.28
C THR A 239 4.95 -3.55 -9.23
N GLY A 240 3.68 -3.97 -9.15
CA GLY A 240 2.68 -3.66 -10.16
C GLY A 240 2.84 -4.46 -11.45
N GLY A 241 3.53 -5.60 -11.42
CA GLY A 241 3.76 -6.42 -12.60
C GLY A 241 5.03 -6.04 -13.38
N GLU A 242 5.93 -5.29 -12.76
CA GLU A 242 7.21 -4.91 -13.33
C GLU A 242 8.32 -5.87 -12.90
N GLN A 243 9.31 -6.05 -13.77
CA GLN A 243 10.56 -6.75 -13.41
C GLN A 243 11.43 -5.84 -12.52
N ARG A 244 12.47 -6.43 -11.92
CA ARG A 244 13.37 -5.77 -10.95
C ARG A 244 13.84 -4.39 -11.38
N ASP A 245 14.38 -4.29 -12.60
CA ASP A 245 14.95 -3.05 -13.15
C ASP A 245 13.91 -2.19 -13.89
N GLY A 246 12.66 -2.65 -13.98
CA GLY A 246 11.54 -1.96 -14.60
C GLY A 246 11.15 -0.67 -13.89
N LYS A 247 9.96 -0.12 -14.17
CA LYS A 247 9.47 1.10 -13.49
C LYS A 247 8.35 0.72 -12.52
N PRO A 248 8.68 0.27 -11.29
CA PRO A 248 7.66 -0.23 -10.38
C PRO A 248 6.68 0.88 -10.00
N ILE A 249 5.45 0.44 -9.76
CA ILE A 249 4.37 1.23 -9.20
C ILE A 249 3.94 0.63 -7.85
N GLY A 250 2.97 1.24 -7.17
CA GLY A 250 2.48 0.79 -5.88
C GLY A 250 3.57 0.83 -4.81
N PHE A 251 3.61 -0.20 -3.97
CA PHE A 251 4.51 -0.27 -2.82
C PHE A 251 5.99 -0.20 -3.20
N ALA A 252 6.41 -0.93 -4.25
CA ALA A 252 7.81 -0.94 -4.69
C ALA A 252 8.32 0.44 -5.15
N ARG A 253 7.46 1.32 -5.66
CA ARG A 253 7.86 2.70 -6.00
C ARG A 253 8.41 3.43 -4.78
N TYR A 254 7.72 3.32 -3.63
CA TYR A 254 8.14 3.98 -2.40
C TYR A 254 9.44 3.42 -1.86
N VAL A 255 9.60 2.09 -1.90
CA VAL A 255 10.83 1.44 -1.43
C VAL A 255 12.01 1.81 -2.33
N ARG A 256 11.86 1.66 -3.66
CA ARG A 256 12.94 1.93 -4.62
C ARG A 256 13.41 3.38 -4.57
N ALA A 257 12.50 4.33 -4.33
CA ALA A 257 12.86 5.74 -4.15
C ALA A 257 13.75 6.00 -2.92
N ARG A 258 13.77 5.07 -1.94
CA ARG A 258 14.50 5.20 -0.67
C ARG A 258 15.72 4.32 -0.59
N SER A 259 15.71 3.15 -1.24
CA SER A 259 16.84 2.23 -1.27
C SER A 259 16.69 1.25 -2.43
N ARG A 260 17.68 1.23 -3.33
CA ARG A 260 17.72 0.23 -4.39
C ARG A 260 18.04 -1.15 -3.81
N GLN A 261 18.96 -1.22 -2.85
CA GLN A 261 19.30 -2.48 -2.19
C GLN A 261 18.06 -3.12 -1.53
N VAL A 262 17.27 -2.37 -0.75
CA VAL A 262 16.06 -2.95 -0.12
C VAL A 262 15.04 -3.38 -1.18
N HIS A 263 14.86 -2.60 -2.25
CA HIS A 263 14.01 -3.02 -3.37
C HIS A 263 14.47 -4.35 -3.99
N ASP A 264 15.78 -4.50 -4.21
CA ASP A 264 16.37 -5.72 -4.76
C ASP A 264 16.20 -6.90 -3.80
N ARG A 265 16.31 -6.69 -2.48
CA ARG A 265 16.11 -7.73 -1.47
C ARG A 265 14.66 -8.17 -1.35
N ILE A 266 13.70 -7.25 -1.45
CA ILE A 266 12.28 -7.61 -1.52
C ILE A 266 12.01 -8.41 -2.80
N PHE A 267 12.55 -7.98 -3.94
CA PHE A 267 12.39 -8.72 -5.19
C PHE A 267 13.03 -10.11 -5.11
N ASP A 268 14.19 -10.28 -4.46
CA ASP A 268 14.78 -11.59 -4.16
C ASP A 268 13.79 -12.46 -3.34
N GLY A 269 13.12 -11.89 -2.34
CA GLY A 269 12.07 -12.58 -1.57
C GLY A 269 10.84 -12.98 -2.42
N VAL A 270 10.41 -12.12 -3.34
CA VAL A 270 9.33 -12.45 -4.30
C VAL A 270 9.74 -13.64 -5.17
N LEU A 271 10.99 -13.66 -5.65
CA LEU A 271 11.52 -14.78 -6.42
C LEU A 271 11.67 -16.05 -5.57
N ALA A 272 12.04 -15.93 -4.30
CA ALA A 272 12.10 -17.07 -3.37
C ALA A 272 10.73 -17.76 -3.24
N VAL A 273 9.65 -16.97 -3.15
CA VAL A 273 8.27 -17.48 -3.09
C VAL A 273 7.89 -18.17 -4.41
N ARG A 274 8.24 -17.58 -5.56
CA ARG A 274 8.00 -18.20 -6.87
C ARG A 274 8.77 -19.51 -7.02
N CYS A 275 10.03 -19.53 -6.60
CA CYS A 275 10.91 -20.69 -6.61
C CYS A 275 10.35 -21.84 -5.76
N TRP A 276 9.89 -21.54 -4.54
CA TRP A 276 9.19 -22.52 -3.69
C TRP A 276 8.01 -23.17 -4.41
N ARG A 277 7.12 -22.37 -5.02
CA ARG A 277 5.96 -22.94 -5.75
C ARG A 277 6.33 -23.69 -7.02
N ASP A 278 7.47 -23.38 -7.61
CA ASP A 278 8.00 -24.12 -8.74
C ASP A 278 8.38 -25.54 -8.32
N LEU A 279 9.16 -25.63 -7.26
CA LEU A 279 9.69 -26.88 -6.71
C LEU A 279 8.60 -27.73 -6.07
N ASP A 280 7.56 -27.10 -5.51
CA ASP A 280 6.43 -27.75 -4.84
C ASP A 280 5.15 -27.75 -5.71
N SER A 281 5.28 -27.91 -7.02
CA SER A 281 4.27 -27.54 -8.03
C SER A 281 2.85 -28.14 -7.96
N GLY A 282 2.54 -29.05 -7.02
CA GLY A 282 1.21 -29.63 -6.84
C GLY A 282 0.13 -28.62 -6.45
N ASP A 283 -1.15 -29.02 -6.56
CA ASP A 283 -2.30 -28.13 -6.28
C ASP A 283 -2.32 -27.63 -4.84
N THR A 284 -1.91 -28.49 -3.91
CA THR A 284 -1.62 -28.12 -2.52
C THR A 284 -0.14 -28.33 -2.25
N ALA A 285 0.51 -27.27 -1.78
CA ALA A 285 1.92 -27.29 -1.40
C ALA A 285 2.12 -28.10 -0.11
N VAL A 286 3.14 -28.95 -0.10
CA VAL A 286 3.48 -29.81 1.05
C VAL A 286 4.81 -29.43 1.70
N ASN A 287 5.68 -28.72 0.99
CA ASN A 287 6.96 -28.22 1.48
C ASN A 287 6.78 -26.87 2.19
N LEU A 288 6.08 -26.90 3.33
CA LEU A 288 5.80 -25.70 4.13
C LEU A 288 7.06 -25.11 4.76
N ALA A 289 8.08 -25.91 5.02
CA ALA A 289 9.36 -25.40 5.53
C ALA A 289 10.05 -24.45 4.53
N MET A 290 9.99 -24.75 3.23
CA MET A 290 10.52 -23.87 2.18
C MET A 290 9.64 -22.64 1.96
N ARG A 291 8.30 -22.79 2.05
CA ARG A 291 7.37 -21.66 2.09
C ARG A 291 7.75 -20.68 3.19
N ASP A 292 7.87 -21.17 4.42
CA ASP A 292 8.08 -20.35 5.60
C ASP A 292 9.44 -19.63 5.52
N ARG A 293 10.47 -20.28 4.96
CA ARG A 293 11.75 -19.65 4.66
C ARG A 293 11.61 -18.51 3.65
N ALA A 294 10.96 -18.74 2.51
CA ALA A 294 10.74 -17.71 1.49
C ALA A 294 9.89 -16.55 2.02
N GLN A 295 8.85 -16.86 2.81
CA GLN A 295 7.97 -15.89 3.45
C GLN A 295 8.73 -15.04 4.48
N ALA A 296 9.59 -15.66 5.29
CA ALA A 296 10.42 -14.94 6.26
C ALA A 296 11.42 -14.00 5.58
N GLN A 297 12.07 -14.43 4.48
CA GLN A 297 12.93 -13.56 3.68
C GLN A 297 12.16 -12.37 3.12
N LEU A 298 10.99 -12.62 2.50
CA LEU A 298 10.15 -11.56 1.95
C LEU A 298 9.68 -10.59 3.04
N ASP A 299 9.22 -11.09 4.19
CA ASP A 299 8.69 -10.24 5.27
C ASP A 299 9.76 -9.34 5.88
N ARG A 300 10.96 -9.85 6.18
CA ARG A 300 12.07 -9.02 6.68
C ARG A 300 12.40 -7.88 5.72
N ALA A 301 12.45 -8.17 4.42
CA ALA A 301 12.73 -7.17 3.40
C ALA A 301 11.60 -6.13 3.28
N LEU A 302 10.34 -6.57 3.34
CA LEU A 302 9.17 -5.70 3.31
C LEU A 302 9.12 -4.77 4.54
N LEU A 303 9.41 -5.30 5.73
CA LEU A 303 9.49 -4.54 6.97
C LEU A 303 10.56 -3.46 6.92
N LYS A 304 11.75 -3.77 6.38
CA LYS A 304 12.78 -2.75 6.13
C LYS A 304 12.29 -1.68 5.15
N GLY A 305 11.65 -2.09 4.05
CA GLY A 305 11.08 -1.16 3.08
C GLY A 305 10.08 -0.20 3.72
N LEU A 306 9.18 -0.73 4.56
CA LEU A 306 8.21 0.06 5.30
C LEU A 306 8.87 0.98 6.34
N ALA A 307 9.86 0.47 7.09
CA ALA A 307 10.64 1.26 8.04
C ALA A 307 11.33 2.45 7.35
N LEU A 308 11.87 2.28 6.15
CA LEU A 308 12.45 3.39 5.37
C LEU A 308 11.40 4.42 4.95
N ILE A 309 10.16 4.00 4.67
CA ILE A 309 9.05 4.91 4.41
C ILE A 309 8.77 5.74 5.67
N VAL A 310 8.56 5.09 6.82
CA VAL A 310 8.31 5.80 8.11
C VAL A 310 9.46 6.75 8.43
N ARG A 311 10.71 6.28 8.32
CA ARG A 311 11.93 7.06 8.55
C ARG A 311 11.97 8.33 7.71
N SER A 312 11.64 8.24 6.42
CA SER A 312 11.56 9.39 5.51
C SER A 312 10.46 10.36 5.93
N ARG A 313 9.30 9.86 6.37
CA ARG A 313 8.15 10.68 6.76
C ARG A 313 8.37 11.43 8.06
N VAL A 314 9.03 10.84 9.05
CA VAL A 314 9.36 11.53 10.32
C VAL A 314 10.43 12.61 10.16
N LYS A 315 11.31 12.51 9.16
CA LYS A 315 12.21 13.64 8.82
C LYS A 315 11.46 14.88 8.33
N ALA A 316 10.25 14.68 7.81
CA ALA A 316 9.37 15.75 7.36
C ALA A 316 8.31 16.11 8.40
N THR A 317 8.62 16.06 9.71
CA THR A 317 7.68 16.40 10.80
C THR A 317 7.12 17.83 10.72
N HIS A 318 7.75 18.76 10.02
CA HIS A 318 7.11 20.06 9.74
C HIS A 318 5.80 19.92 8.93
N CYS A 319 5.59 18.77 8.30
CA CYS A 319 4.46 18.42 7.47
C CYS A 319 3.42 17.56 8.20
N PRO A 320 2.18 18.06 8.43
CA PRO A 320 1.12 17.27 9.06
C PRO A 320 0.83 15.96 8.32
N ALA A 321 0.74 16.01 6.99
CA ALA A 321 0.51 14.85 6.13
C ALA A 321 1.63 13.80 6.28
N ALA A 322 2.90 14.21 6.35
CA ALA A 322 4.00 13.27 6.52
C ALA A 322 3.95 12.60 7.90
N PHE A 323 3.71 13.36 8.96
CA PHE A 323 3.62 12.79 10.30
C PHE A 323 2.43 11.82 10.43
N GLU A 324 1.27 12.15 9.85
CA GLU A 324 0.12 11.24 9.85
C GLU A 324 0.43 9.94 9.11
N SER A 325 1.14 10.02 7.98
CA SER A 325 1.63 8.83 7.27
C SER A 325 2.57 7.99 8.13
N ALA A 326 3.53 8.62 8.81
CA ALA A 326 4.44 7.95 9.72
C ALA A 326 3.71 7.26 10.89
N ARG A 327 2.70 7.91 11.47
CA ARG A 327 1.89 7.37 12.57
C ARG A 327 1.15 6.10 12.14
N ILE A 328 0.48 6.13 10.99
CA ILE A 328 -0.29 4.98 10.47
C ILE A 328 0.65 3.84 10.09
N LEU A 329 1.71 4.13 9.33
CA LEU A 329 2.63 3.08 8.86
C LEU A 329 3.53 2.56 9.99
N GLY A 330 3.80 3.36 11.01
CA GLY A 330 4.53 2.93 12.20
C GLY A 330 3.78 1.89 13.02
N GLU A 331 2.44 1.94 13.05
CA GLU A 331 1.61 0.91 13.70
C GLU A 331 1.85 -0.49 13.09
N VAL A 332 2.05 -0.55 11.76
CA VAL A 332 2.31 -1.81 11.05
C VAL A 332 3.59 -2.49 11.54
N LEU A 333 4.58 -1.69 11.96
CA LEU A 333 5.89 -2.17 12.41
C LEU A 333 5.85 -2.69 13.86
N ASP A 334 4.84 -2.33 14.65
CA ASP A 334 4.82 -2.56 16.10
C ASP A 334 4.94 -4.05 16.49
N ARG A 335 4.27 -4.93 15.75
CA ARG A 335 4.32 -6.38 15.97
C ARG A 335 5.76 -6.88 15.92
N GLU A 336 6.43 -6.63 14.80
CA GLU A 336 7.80 -7.08 14.59
C GLU A 336 8.78 -6.35 15.51
N ALA A 337 8.60 -5.04 15.69
CA ALA A 337 9.40 -4.25 16.60
C ALA A 337 9.37 -4.83 18.01
N THR A 338 8.19 -5.20 18.51
CA THR A 338 8.01 -5.78 19.86
C THR A 338 8.70 -7.13 19.99
N VAL A 339 8.68 -7.95 18.93
CA VAL A 339 9.38 -9.24 18.90
C VAL A 339 10.90 -9.06 18.94
N ARG A 340 11.43 -8.05 18.24
CA ARG A 340 12.88 -7.77 18.16
C ARG A 340 13.41 -7.10 19.42
N ASP A 341 12.75 -6.03 19.87
CA ASP A 341 13.09 -5.30 21.09
C ASP A 341 11.86 -4.52 21.59
N ALA A 342 11.24 -5.02 22.67
CA ALA A 342 10.04 -4.42 23.24
C ALA A 342 10.25 -2.98 23.78
N ALA A 343 11.46 -2.61 24.21
CA ALA A 343 11.74 -1.27 24.71
C ALA A 343 11.87 -0.26 23.57
N MET A 344 12.53 -0.64 22.48
CA MET A 344 12.59 0.19 21.26
C MET A 344 11.21 0.29 20.58
N ALA A 345 10.44 -0.80 20.56
CA ALA A 345 9.06 -0.78 20.07
C ALA A 345 8.19 0.18 20.89
N GLN A 346 8.31 0.14 22.22
CA GLN A 346 7.62 1.07 23.11
C GLN A 346 8.02 2.52 22.81
N THR A 347 9.32 2.79 22.64
CA THR A 347 9.83 4.13 22.27
C THR A 347 9.20 4.59 20.95
N LEU A 348 9.23 3.75 19.91
CA LEU A 348 8.63 4.05 18.60
C LEU A 348 7.15 4.40 18.73
N ARG A 349 6.37 3.61 19.47
CA ARG A 349 4.94 3.85 19.70
C ARG A 349 4.69 5.16 20.45
N GLU A 350 5.41 5.38 21.54
CA GLU A 350 5.23 6.56 22.38
C GLU A 350 5.55 7.84 21.61
N GLU A 351 6.66 7.87 20.88
CA GLU A 351 7.02 9.04 20.08
C GLU A 351 5.99 9.33 18.98
N LEU A 352 5.53 8.31 18.25
CA LEU A 352 4.49 8.50 17.22
C LEU A 352 3.13 8.90 17.81
N ALA A 353 2.84 8.54 19.06
CA ALA A 353 1.60 8.90 19.76
C ALA A 353 1.59 10.34 20.31
N LYS A 354 2.76 10.96 20.57
CA LYS A 354 2.86 12.35 21.07
C LYS A 354 2.37 13.39 20.06
N GLY A 355 2.15 13.00 18.82
CA GLY A 355 1.81 13.91 17.74
C GLY A 355 3.02 14.70 17.24
N ARG A 356 2.83 15.37 16.11
CA ARG A 356 3.87 16.05 15.33
C ARG A 356 4.75 17.01 16.13
N GLU A 357 4.16 17.76 17.06
CA GLU A 357 4.86 18.81 17.82
C GLU A 357 5.61 18.27 19.05
N GLY A 358 5.27 17.05 19.50
CA GLY A 358 5.86 16.44 20.69
C GLY A 358 6.79 15.24 20.40
N ALA A 359 6.75 14.70 19.18
CA ALA A 359 7.55 13.54 18.80
C ALA A 359 9.03 13.90 18.61
N ASP A 360 9.91 13.10 19.20
CA ASP A 360 11.35 13.11 18.91
C ASP A 360 11.62 12.31 17.63
N ALA A 361 11.80 13.02 16.52
CA ALA A 361 12.06 12.40 15.21
C ALA A 361 13.37 11.61 15.19
N ASP A 362 14.41 12.06 15.91
CA ASP A 362 15.70 11.38 15.94
C ASP A 362 15.61 10.07 16.74
N ALA A 363 14.84 10.07 17.84
CA ALA A 363 14.55 8.84 18.59
C ALA A 363 13.75 7.82 17.77
N VAL A 364 12.78 8.27 16.98
CA VAL A 364 12.05 7.40 16.05
C VAL A 364 13.00 6.81 14.99
N ILE A 365 13.82 7.65 14.36
CA ILE A 365 14.78 7.20 13.34
C ILE A 365 15.77 6.21 13.93
N ALA A 366 16.33 6.48 15.12
CA ALA A 366 17.26 5.59 15.79
C ALA A 366 16.61 4.23 16.12
N SER A 367 15.36 4.24 16.56
CA SER A 367 14.60 3.00 16.83
C SER A 367 14.37 2.20 15.55
N LEU A 368 13.97 2.86 14.45
CA LEU A 368 13.76 2.20 13.16
C LEU A 368 15.06 1.61 12.59
N ASP A 369 16.16 2.36 12.66
CA ASP A 369 17.46 1.93 12.14
C ASP A 369 18.05 0.76 12.97
N ALA A 370 17.78 0.70 14.28
CA ALA A 370 18.20 -0.39 15.16
C ALA A 370 17.31 -1.65 15.05
N LEU A 371 15.99 -1.47 14.94
CA LEU A 371 15.03 -2.57 14.85
C LEU A 371 15.04 -3.22 13.47
N PHE A 372 15.23 -2.44 12.40
CA PHE A 372 15.14 -2.88 11.01
C PHE A 372 16.42 -2.50 10.28
N ASP A 373 17.50 -3.20 10.59
CA ASP A 373 18.84 -2.94 10.05
C ASP A 373 19.00 -3.47 8.61
N CYS A 374 19.08 -4.80 8.45
CA CYS A 374 19.43 -5.48 7.21
C CYS A 374 18.32 -6.48 6.79
N PRO A 375 17.81 -6.39 5.55
CA PRO A 375 16.73 -7.27 5.03
C PRO A 375 17.14 -8.70 4.61
#